data_AF-A0A6G2UCB1-F1
#
_entry.id   AF-A0A6G2UCB1-F1
#
_cell.length_a   1.000
_cell.length_b   1.000
_cell.length_c   1.000
_cell.angle_alpha   90.00
_cell.angle_beta   90.00
_cell.angle_gamma   90.00
#
_symmetry.space_group_name_H-M   'P 1'
#
loop_
_entity.id
_entity.type
_entity.pdbx_description
1 polymer ?
#
loop_
_entity_poly.entity_id
_entity_poly.type
_entity_poly.pdbx_seq_one_letter_code
_entity_poly.pdbx_strand_id
1 'polypeptide(L)'
;MDDHGDDFGRWVAEGTADAAQRTEEQWAVIAGYIRHAANKIGPPLPLCLPDEPQECGRSAQQHVLAWSAHLKAVAHHLIEDAAPSEARAAHVAGPLYRRRLAELRAQAPSVHPTR
;
A
#
# COMPACT_ATOMS: atom_id res chain seq x y z
N MET A 1 -18.33 4.12 13.77
CA MET A 1 -18.16 3.30 12.56
C MET A 1 -16.98 3.89 11.86
N ASP A 2 -15.79 3.36 12.17
CA ASP A 2 -14.57 3.81 11.53
C ASP A 2 -14.52 3.11 10.18
N ASP A 3 -14.47 3.90 9.11
CA ASP A 3 -14.35 3.38 7.76
C ASP A 3 -12.97 2.73 7.62
N HIS A 4 -12.95 1.41 7.70
CA HIS A 4 -11.75 0.59 7.61
C HIS A 4 -11.38 0.28 6.14
N GLY A 5 -11.96 1.00 5.17
CA GLY A 5 -11.94 0.61 3.75
C GLY A 5 -12.83 -0.60 3.53
N ASP A 6 -14.12 -0.50 3.87
CA ASP A 6 -15.06 -1.63 3.82
C ASP A 6 -15.37 -2.13 2.39
N ASP A 7 -14.82 -1.49 1.36
CA ASP A 7 -14.97 -1.86 -0.05
C ASP A 7 -14.20 -3.13 -0.46
N PHE A 8 -13.45 -3.77 0.44
CA PHE A 8 -12.77 -5.05 0.17
C PHE A 8 -13.71 -6.27 0.17
N GLY A 9 -15.00 -6.08 0.40
CA GLY A 9 -15.99 -7.13 0.29
C GLY A 9 -16.05 -7.70 -1.14
N ARG A 10 -15.46 -8.89 -1.34
CA ARG A 10 -15.68 -9.80 -2.48
C ARG A 10 -14.64 -9.78 -3.63
N TRP A 11 -13.35 -9.55 -3.37
CA TRP A 11 -12.31 -10.03 -4.29
C TRP A 11 -11.78 -11.39 -3.82
N VAL A 12 -12.42 -12.40 -4.38
CA VAL A 12 -12.16 -13.83 -4.24
C VAL A 12 -10.75 -14.15 -4.74
N ALA A 13 -10.02 -14.91 -3.92
CA ALA A 13 -8.95 -15.85 -4.28
C ALA A 13 -8.55 -15.90 -5.77
N GLU A 14 -7.70 -14.97 -6.22
CA GLU A 14 -7.01 -15.10 -7.50
C GLU A 14 -5.61 -15.69 -7.29
N GLY A 15 -5.30 -16.71 -8.09
CA GLY A 15 -4.17 -17.62 -7.94
C GLY A 15 -2.80 -16.94 -7.87
N THR A 16 -1.97 -17.51 -7.00
CA THR A 16 -0.60 -17.14 -6.67
C THR A 16 0.39 -17.49 -7.78
N ALA A 17 0.43 -16.72 -8.88
CA ALA A 17 1.49 -16.89 -9.88
C ALA A 17 2.62 -15.84 -9.78
N ASP A 18 2.35 -14.64 -9.24
CA ASP A 18 3.33 -13.54 -9.21
C ASP A 18 3.35 -12.72 -7.90
N ALA A 19 2.55 -13.11 -6.90
CA ALA A 19 2.59 -12.48 -5.59
C ALA A 19 3.90 -12.86 -4.89
N ALA A 20 4.68 -11.88 -4.46
CA ALA A 20 5.90 -12.11 -3.70
C ALA A 20 5.61 -13.03 -2.51
N GLN A 21 6.30 -14.17 -2.45
CA GLN A 21 6.16 -15.14 -1.37
C GLN A 21 6.72 -14.53 -0.08
N ARG A 22 5.83 -14.06 0.78
CA ARG A 22 6.13 -13.57 2.12
C ARG A 22 5.19 -14.25 3.11
N THR A 23 5.71 -14.50 4.30
CA THR A 23 4.95 -14.98 5.46
C THR A 23 4.04 -13.87 6.00
N GLU A 24 3.04 -14.24 6.81
CA GLU A 24 2.17 -13.26 7.45
C GLU A 24 2.96 -12.33 8.40
N GLU A 25 3.97 -12.83 9.09
CA GLU A 25 4.83 -12.03 9.96
C GLU A 25 5.63 -10.98 9.16
N GLN A 26 6.14 -11.37 7.98
CA GLN A 26 6.81 -10.44 7.08
C GLN A 26 5.85 -9.39 6.52
N TRP A 27 4.59 -9.77 6.23
CA TRP A 27 3.57 -8.81 5.84
C TRP A 27 3.18 -7.88 6.97
N ALA A 28 3.12 -8.35 8.22
CA ALA A 28 2.78 -7.54 9.38
C ALA A 28 3.82 -6.43 9.60
N VAL A 29 5.11 -6.76 9.44
CA VAL A 29 6.19 -5.77 9.48
C VAL A 29 6.01 -4.70 8.39
N ILE A 30 5.72 -5.11 7.16
CA ILE A 30 5.50 -4.19 6.03
C ILE A 30 4.27 -3.31 6.28
N ALA A 31 3.16 -3.91 6.73
CA ALA A 31 1.93 -3.19 7.06
C ALA A 31 2.17 -2.15 8.17
N GLY A 32 2.95 -2.51 9.20
CA GLY A 32 3.37 -1.59 10.25
C GLY A 32 4.13 -0.38 9.71
N TYR A 33 5.07 -0.59 8.77
CA TYR A 33 5.79 0.53 8.12
C TYR A 33 4.88 1.40 7.27
N ILE A 34 3.97 0.81 6.51
CA ILE A 34 3.00 1.56 5.69
C ILE A 34 2.10 2.40 6.58
N ARG A 35 1.55 1.82 7.66
CA ARG A 35 0.76 2.55 8.66
C ARG A 35 1.57 3.70 9.27
N HIS A 36 2.81 3.44 9.67
CA HIS A 36 3.66 4.48 10.23
C HIS A 36 3.89 5.64 9.26
N ALA A 37 4.14 5.35 7.98
CA ALA A 37 4.28 6.36 6.94
C ALA A 37 2.98 7.15 6.72
N ALA A 38 1.85 6.46 6.57
CA ALA A 38 0.53 7.08 6.39
C ALA A 38 0.17 8.02 7.55
N ASN A 39 0.37 7.57 8.79
CA ASN A 39 0.05 8.35 9.99
C ASN A 39 0.92 9.61 10.16
N LYS A 40 2.04 9.75 9.42
CA LYS A 40 2.83 10.98 9.43
C LYS A 40 2.28 12.08 8.53
N ILE A 41 1.53 11.71 7.50
CA ILE A 41 1.14 12.64 6.42
C ILE A 41 -0.36 12.67 6.15
N GLY A 42 -1.13 11.81 6.81
CA GLY A 42 -2.57 11.73 6.66
C GLY A 42 -3.28 11.35 7.97
N PRO A 43 -4.59 11.11 7.91
CA PRO A 43 -5.36 10.66 9.05
C PRO A 43 -4.80 9.36 9.65
N PRO A 44 -4.88 9.18 10.98
CA PRO A 44 -4.34 7.99 11.62
C PRO A 44 -5.13 6.74 11.23
N LEU A 45 -4.41 5.71 10.80
CA LEU A 45 -4.93 4.36 10.59
C LEU A 45 -4.97 3.56 11.90
N PRO A 46 -5.91 2.61 12.03
CA PRO A 46 -6.14 1.84 13.26
C PRO A 46 -5.02 0.85 13.62
N LEU A 47 -5.00 0.45 14.90
CA LEU A 47 -4.13 -0.59 15.45
C LEU A 47 -4.82 -1.97 15.38
N CYS A 48 -5.04 -2.46 14.16
CA CYS A 48 -5.83 -3.67 13.89
C CYS A 48 -5.10 -4.80 13.13
N LEU A 49 -3.76 -4.82 13.13
CA LEU A 49 -3.00 -5.98 12.65
C LEU A 49 -3.29 -7.22 13.52
N PRO A 50 -2.98 -8.43 13.01
CA PRO A 50 -2.94 -9.62 13.85
C PRO A 50 -2.14 -9.38 15.14
N ASP A 51 -2.66 -9.86 16.27
CA ASP A 51 -2.09 -9.69 17.61
C ASP A 51 -2.11 -8.26 18.20
N GLU A 52 -2.76 -7.29 17.52
CA GLU A 52 -2.97 -5.95 18.07
C GLU A 52 -4.29 -5.84 18.85
N PRO A 53 -4.42 -4.87 19.80
CA PRO A 53 -5.58 -4.78 20.69
C PRO A 53 -6.94 -4.61 19.98
N GLN A 54 -6.95 -4.13 18.73
CA GLN A 54 -8.16 -3.93 17.94
C GLN A 54 -8.14 -4.80 16.67
N GLU A 55 -7.56 -6.00 16.74
CA GLU A 55 -7.51 -6.95 15.62
C GLU A 55 -8.88 -7.08 14.92
N CYS A 56 -8.88 -6.86 13.60
CA CYS A 56 -10.10 -6.82 12.80
C CYS A 56 -10.37 -8.13 12.01
N GLY A 57 -9.54 -9.16 12.22
CA GLY A 57 -9.64 -10.47 11.55
C GLY A 57 -9.15 -10.50 10.10
N ARG A 58 -8.62 -9.39 9.56
CA ARG A 58 -7.97 -9.35 8.23
C ARG A 58 -6.51 -9.78 8.33
N SER A 59 -6.01 -10.47 7.31
CA SER A 59 -4.60 -10.87 7.25
C SER A 59 -3.67 -9.64 7.16
N ALA A 60 -2.41 -9.81 7.52
CA ALA A 60 -1.44 -8.73 7.39
C ALA A 60 -1.24 -8.32 5.92
N GLN A 61 -1.32 -9.27 4.99
CA GLN A 61 -1.28 -8.97 3.55
C GLN A 61 -2.46 -8.08 3.12
N GLN A 62 -3.66 -8.32 3.63
CA GLN A 62 -4.83 -7.48 3.36
C GLN A 62 -4.62 -6.04 3.88
N HIS A 63 -4.02 -5.89 5.06
CA HIS A 63 -3.64 -4.58 5.59
C HIS A 63 -2.61 -3.86 4.70
N VAL A 64 -1.60 -4.57 4.19
CA VAL A 64 -0.64 -4.00 3.23
C VAL A 64 -1.36 -3.40 2.02
N LEU A 65 -2.33 -4.13 1.44
CA LEU A 65 -3.08 -3.64 0.29
C LEU A 65 -3.91 -2.39 0.64
N ALA A 66 -4.75 -2.48 1.67
CA ALA A 66 -5.64 -1.41 2.09
C ALA A 66 -4.87 -0.13 2.46
N TRP A 67 -3.86 -0.28 3.31
CA TRP A 67 -3.10 0.87 3.80
C TRP A 67 -2.15 1.44 2.75
N SER A 68 -1.66 0.63 1.79
CA SER A 68 -0.91 1.17 0.64
C SER A 68 -1.79 2.01 -0.26
N ALA A 69 -3.05 1.60 -0.48
CA ALA A 69 -4.02 2.39 -1.25
C ALA A 69 -4.30 3.72 -0.55
N HIS A 70 -4.53 3.70 0.77
CA HIS A 70 -4.68 4.90 1.58
C HIS A 70 -3.45 5.83 1.47
N LEU A 71 -2.24 5.29 1.69
CA LEU A 71 -1.00 6.07 1.59
C LEU A 71 -0.81 6.69 0.20
N LYS A 72 -1.13 5.94 -0.86
CA LYS A 72 -1.07 6.45 -2.24
C LYS A 72 -2.05 7.60 -2.47
N ALA A 73 -3.27 7.51 -1.94
CA ALA A 73 -4.26 8.58 -2.05
C ALA A 73 -3.81 9.83 -1.31
N VAL A 74 -3.32 9.70 -0.08
CA VAL A 74 -2.77 10.83 0.70
C VAL A 74 -1.59 11.48 -0.03
N ALA A 75 -0.66 10.69 -0.56
CA ALA A 75 0.47 11.22 -1.32
C ALA A 75 0.03 11.94 -2.61
N HIS A 76 -1.01 11.44 -3.29
CA HIS A 76 -1.58 12.10 -4.46
C HIS A 76 -2.20 13.45 -4.12
N HIS A 77 -3.01 13.49 -3.05
CA HIS A 77 -3.60 14.74 -2.57
C HIS A 77 -2.54 15.79 -2.24
N LEU A 78 -1.44 15.38 -1.59
CA LEU A 78 -0.30 16.28 -1.30
C LEU A 78 0.41 16.78 -2.56
N ILE A 79 0.45 15.97 -3.63
CA ILE A 79 1.00 16.42 -4.92
C ILE A 79 0.13 17.53 -5.50
N GLU A 80 -1.19 17.40 -5.43
CA GLU A 80 -2.13 18.40 -5.93
C GLU A 80 -2.05 19.69 -5.11
N ASP A 81 -1.99 19.58 -3.78
CA ASP A 81 -1.89 20.72 -2.86
C ASP A 81 -0.57 21.49 -2.99
N ALA A 82 0.56 20.78 -3.12
CA ALA A 82 1.87 21.40 -3.18
C ALA A 82 2.30 21.86 -4.59
N ALA A 83 1.59 21.44 -5.65
CA ALA A 83 2.00 21.76 -7.00
C ALA A 83 1.72 23.25 -7.33
N PRO A 84 2.68 23.97 -7.95
CA PRO A 84 2.48 25.36 -8.34
C PRO A 84 1.51 25.53 -9.53
N SER A 85 1.11 24.43 -10.17
CA SER A 85 0.13 24.43 -11.26
C SER A 85 -0.43 23.02 -11.50
N GLU A 86 -1.62 22.96 -12.11
CA GLU A 86 -2.27 21.72 -12.52
C GLU A 86 -1.39 20.88 -13.47
N ALA A 87 -0.74 21.53 -14.44
CA ALA A 87 0.18 20.84 -15.35
C ALA A 87 1.35 20.18 -14.60
N ARG A 88 1.84 20.79 -13.50
CA ARG A 88 2.90 20.22 -12.68
C ARG A 88 2.38 19.05 -11.85
N ALA A 89 1.20 19.17 -11.25
CA ALA A 89 0.54 18.08 -10.52
C ALA A 89 0.36 16.85 -11.44
N ALA A 90 -0.21 17.05 -12.63
CA ALA A 90 -0.45 15.99 -13.62
C ALA A 90 0.85 15.29 -14.04
N HIS A 91 1.94 16.05 -14.23
CA HIS A 91 3.25 15.47 -14.55
C HIS A 91 3.81 14.59 -13.41
N VAL A 92 3.71 15.06 -12.16
CA VAL A 92 4.25 14.35 -10.99
C VAL A 92 3.44 13.08 -10.70
N ALA A 93 2.12 13.19 -10.68
CA ALA A 93 1.21 12.08 -10.41
C ALA A 93 1.14 11.04 -11.54
N GLY A 94 1.46 11.43 -12.77
CA GLY A 94 1.43 10.55 -13.95
C GLY A 94 2.83 10.12 -14.41
N PRO A 95 3.45 10.83 -15.38
CA PRO A 95 4.76 10.48 -15.95
C PRO A 95 5.84 10.16 -14.93
N LEU A 96 6.06 11.02 -13.92
CA LEU A 96 7.12 10.81 -12.94
C LEU A 96 6.83 9.59 -12.06
N TYR A 97 5.61 9.43 -11.56
CA TYR A 97 5.17 8.23 -10.85
C TYR A 97 5.44 6.95 -11.65
N ARG A 98 5.05 6.91 -12.95
CA ARG A 98 5.27 5.74 -13.80
C ARG A 98 6.75 5.39 -13.94
N ARG A 99 7.61 6.41 -14.10
CA ARG A 99 9.07 6.21 -14.14
C ARG A 99 9.58 5.61 -12.83
N ARG A 100 9.20 6.17 -11.68
CA ARG A 100 9.60 5.64 -10.36
C ARG A 100 9.10 4.22 -10.12
N LEU A 101 7.88 3.91 -10.55
CA LEU A 101 7.33 2.57 -10.45
C LEU A 101 8.10 1.55 -11.31
N ALA A 102 8.51 1.95 -12.52
CA ALA A 102 9.35 1.12 -13.37
C ALA A 102 10.74 0.87 -12.74
N GLU A 103 11.36 1.91 -12.16
CA GLU A 103 12.64 1.79 -11.43
C GLU A 103 12.53 0.80 -10.25
N LEU A 104 11.45 0.86 -9.48
CA LEU A 104 11.20 -0.07 -8.36
C LEU A 104 11.01 -1.52 -8.83
N ARG A 105 10.28 -1.72 -9.94
CA ARG A 105 10.06 -3.06 -10.52
C ARG A 105 11.36 -3.67 -11.06
N ALA A 106 12.24 -2.84 -11.63
CA ALA A 106 13.54 -3.30 -12.12
C ALA A 106 14.51 -3.70 -10.99
N GLN A 107 14.32 -3.16 -9.78
CA GLN A 107 15.13 -3.50 -8.60
C GLN A 107 14.62 -4.74 -7.85
N ALA A 108 13.37 -5.15 -8.09
CA ALA A 108 12.84 -6.36 -7.48
C ALA A 108 13.61 -7.58 -8.00
N PRO A 109 14.15 -8.45 -7.14
CA PRO A 109 14.89 -9.62 -7.58
C PRO A 109 13.96 -10.49 -8.43
N SER A 110 14.38 -10.80 -9.66
CA SER A 110 13.77 -11.83 -10.48
C SER A 110 13.88 -13.15 -9.72
N VAL A 111 12.75 -13.66 -9.24
CA VAL A 111 12.67 -15.02 -8.69
C VAL A 111 12.98 -15.96 -9.86
N HIS A 112 14.23 -16.42 -9.95
CA HIS A 112 14.58 -17.52 -10.85
C HIS A 112 13.93 -18.80 -10.29
N PRO A 113 13.10 -19.52 -11.08
CA PRO A 113 12.64 -20.82 -10.66
C PRO A 113 13.82 -21.79 -10.66
N THR A 114 14.28 -22.19 -9.48
CA THR A 114 15.17 -23.34 -9.31
C THR A 114 14.46 -24.57 -9.88
N ARG A 115 15.07 -25.18 -10.88
CA ARG A 115 14.61 -26.36 -11.61
C ARG A 115 14.86 -27.63 -10.81
#